data_AF-A0A382P8Q8-F1
#
_entry.id   AF-A0A382P8Q8-F1
#
_cell.length_a   1.000
_cell.length_b   1.000
_cell.length_c   1.000
_cell.angle_alpha   90.00
_cell.angle_beta   90.00
_cell.angle_gamma   90.00
#
_symmetry.space_group_name_H-M   'P 1'
#
loop_
_entity.id
_entity.type
_entity.pdbx_description
1 polymer ?
#
loop_
_entity_poly.entity_id
_entity_poly.type
_entity_poly.pdbx_seq_one_letter_code
_entity_poly.pdbx_strand_id
1 'polypeptide(L)'
;MKKIIKQLLIFYLGTISIIFSQDEDVLLTIDNVDEEYQTFDILYSSPVDVSGFQFDISGIAIDTIYHEIDGLVSFDNNTVLGINITGEPLLPADNS
;
A
#
# COMPACT_ATOMS: atom_id res chain seq x y z
N MET A 1 1.30 -49.48 -17.85
CA MET A 1 2.19 -49.12 -16.72
C MET A 1 2.93 -47.79 -16.94
N LYS A 2 3.69 -47.59 -18.04
CA LYS A 2 4.42 -46.32 -18.31
C LYS A 2 3.56 -45.03 -18.38
N LYS A 3 2.33 -45.09 -18.90
CA LYS A 3 1.43 -43.93 -19.01
C LYS A 3 0.98 -43.40 -17.64
N ILE A 4 0.63 -44.32 -16.73
CA ILE A 4 0.22 -44.03 -15.35
C ILE A 4 1.36 -43.40 -14.55
N ILE A 5 2.61 -43.85 -14.73
CA ILE A 5 3.79 -43.28 -14.06
C ILE A 5 4.07 -41.84 -14.55
N LYS A 6 3.94 -41.56 -15.85
CA LYS A 6 4.09 -40.19 -16.39
C LYS A 6 2.98 -39.24 -15.91
N GLN A 7 1.75 -39.73 -15.79
CA GLN A 7 0.63 -38.95 -15.25
C GLN A 7 0.77 -38.68 -13.74
N LEU A 8 1.31 -39.63 -12.97
CA LEU A 8 1.61 -39.44 -11.55
C LEU A 8 2.76 -38.43 -11.32
N LEU A 9 3.79 -38.45 -12.18
CA LEU A 9 4.92 -37.51 -12.14
C LEU A 9 4.48 -36.07 -12.45
N ILE A 10 3.58 -35.89 -13.43
CA ILE A 10 3.02 -34.58 -13.80
C ILE A 10 2.12 -34.03 -12.68
N PHE A 11 1.40 -34.89 -11.98
CA PHE A 11 0.58 -34.48 -10.83
C PHE A 11 1.46 -34.03 -9.65
N TYR A 12 2.61 -34.70 -9.42
CA TYR A 12 3.55 -34.34 -8.36
C TYR A 12 4.34 -33.05 -8.67
N LEU A 13 4.62 -32.75 -9.95
CA LEU A 13 5.25 -31.48 -10.36
C LEU A 13 4.27 -30.29 -10.37
N GLY A 14 2.97 -30.52 -10.59
CA GLY A 14 1.97 -29.46 -10.75
C GLY A 14 1.39 -28.89 -9.45
N THR A 15 1.51 -29.59 -8.33
CA THR A 15 0.94 -29.13 -7.03
C THR A 15 1.98 -28.63 -6.04
N ILE A 16 3.26 -28.55 -6.41
CA ILE A 16 4.29 -27.89 -5.59
C ILE A 16 4.33 -26.39 -5.93
N SER A 17 3.17 -25.75 -5.78
CA SER A 17 3.08 -24.31 -5.58
C SER A 17 3.60 -24.05 -4.17
N ILE A 18 4.89 -23.74 -4.05
CA ILE A 18 5.43 -23.18 -2.82
C ILE A 18 4.84 -21.78 -2.75
N ILE A 19 3.71 -21.62 -2.04
CA ILE A 19 3.22 -20.29 -1.68
C ILE A 19 4.25 -19.76 -0.68
N PHE A 20 5.17 -18.92 -1.16
CA PHE A 20 5.87 -18.02 -0.27
C PHE A 20 4.79 -17.15 0.36
N SER A 21 4.72 -17.12 1.69
CA SER A 21 4.00 -16.05 2.37
C SER A 21 4.77 -14.78 2.00
N GLN A 22 4.23 -13.99 1.08
CA GLN A 22 4.69 -12.63 0.88
C GLN A 22 4.28 -11.90 2.16
N ASP A 23 5.24 -11.75 3.08
CA ASP A 23 5.10 -10.85 4.23
C ASP A 23 5.26 -9.43 3.68
N GLU A 24 4.29 -9.03 2.87
CA GLU A 24 4.30 -7.81 2.09
C GLU A 24 3.26 -6.84 2.65
N ASP A 25 3.53 -6.39 3.87
CA ASP A 25 2.66 -5.47 4.57
C ASP A 25 2.90 -4.04 4.08
N VAL A 26 1.80 -3.32 3.87
CA VAL A 26 1.83 -1.86 3.72
C VAL A 26 1.96 -1.27 5.12
N LEU A 27 3.01 -0.48 5.34
CA LEU A 27 3.20 0.24 6.58
C LEU A 27 2.72 1.68 6.42
N LEU A 28 1.91 2.15 7.37
CA LEU A 28 1.53 3.54 7.53
C LEU A 28 2.10 4.05 8.87
N THR A 29 2.75 5.21 8.85
CA THR A 29 3.36 5.81 10.05
C THR A 29 3.01 7.28 10.13
N ILE A 30 2.85 7.78 11.37
CA ILE A 30 2.73 9.21 11.67
C ILE A 30 4.10 9.71 12.09
N ASP A 31 4.57 10.79 11.49
CA ASP A 31 5.85 11.44 11.83
C ASP A 31 5.72 12.97 11.85
N ASN A 32 6.79 13.67 12.23
CA ASN A 32 6.88 15.14 12.24
C ASN A 32 5.70 15.83 12.94
N VAL A 33 5.27 15.27 14.07
CA VAL A 33 4.16 15.83 14.86
C VAL A 33 4.59 17.17 15.45
N ASP A 34 3.89 18.24 15.05
CA ASP A 34 4.03 19.59 15.58
C ASP A 34 2.77 19.97 16.35
N GLU A 35 2.88 19.99 17.68
CA GLU A 35 1.74 20.31 18.56
C GLU A 35 1.39 21.81 18.58
N GLU A 36 2.34 22.69 18.27
CA GLU A 36 2.12 24.13 18.25
C GLU A 36 1.27 24.52 17.03
N TYR A 37 1.59 23.95 15.87
CA TYR A 37 0.88 24.20 14.61
C TYR A 37 -0.20 23.15 14.28
N GLN A 38 -0.31 22.09 15.09
CA GLN A 38 -1.30 21.01 14.94
C GLN A 38 -1.19 20.26 13.61
N THR A 39 0.04 19.99 13.18
CA THR A 39 0.33 19.26 11.94
C THR A 39 1.09 17.97 12.22
N PHE A 40 1.01 17.01 11.31
CA PHE A 40 1.82 15.80 11.29
C PHE A 40 1.86 15.26 9.86
N ASP A 41 2.84 14.42 9.58
CA ASP A 41 2.99 13.76 8.31
C ASP A 41 2.44 12.33 8.38
N ILE A 42 1.81 11.90 7.29
CA ILE A 42 1.45 10.49 7.06
C ILE A 42 2.40 9.93 6.03
N LEU A 43 3.23 8.98 6.47
CA LEU A 43 4.23 8.32 5.64
C LEU A 43 3.76 6.90 5.33
N TYR A 44 4.01 6.42 4.10
CA TYR A 44 3.75 5.04 3.73
C TYR A 44 5.00 4.36 3.17
N SER A 45 5.10 3.07 3.44
CA SER A 45 6.05 2.16 2.80
C SER A 45 5.30 0.92 2.33
N SER A 46 5.60 0.47 1.11
CA SER A 46 4.98 -0.71 0.53
C SER A 46 6.03 -1.48 -0.28
N PRO A 47 6.00 -2.82 -0.23
CA PRO A 47 6.84 -3.68 -1.06
C PRO A 47 6.33 -3.82 -2.51
N VAL A 48 5.09 -3.37 -2.77
CA VAL A 48 4.49 -3.32 -4.11
C VAL A 48 4.19 -1.90 -4.53
N ASP A 49 4.04 -1.72 -5.84
CA ASP A 49 3.58 -0.49 -6.45
C ASP A 49 2.15 -0.14 -6.00
N VAL A 50 1.97 1.09 -5.51
CA VAL A 50 0.68 1.62 -5.03
C VAL A 50 0.24 2.75 -5.95
N SER A 51 -0.88 2.61 -6.66
CA SER A 51 -1.41 3.70 -7.53
C SER A 51 -2.39 4.64 -6.81
N GLY A 52 -2.78 4.31 -5.58
CA GLY A 52 -3.70 5.12 -4.78
C GLY A 52 -3.92 4.52 -3.39
N PHE A 53 -4.50 5.30 -2.49
CA PHE A 53 -4.75 4.92 -1.11
C PHE A 53 -6.07 5.48 -0.60
N GLN A 54 -6.64 4.82 0.41
CA GLN A 54 -7.71 5.36 1.23
C GLN A 54 -7.44 4.98 2.68
N PHE A 55 -7.56 5.94 3.61
CA PHE A 55 -7.48 5.69 5.04
C PHE A 55 -8.41 6.63 5.81
N ASP A 56 -8.78 6.23 7.03
CA ASP A 56 -9.56 7.05 7.95
C ASP A 56 -8.65 7.58 9.07
N ILE A 57 -8.83 8.84 9.46
CA ILE A 57 -8.17 9.41 10.64
C ILE A 57 -9.21 9.60 11.74
N SER A 58 -8.99 8.99 12.91
CA SER A 58 -9.86 9.19 14.07
C SER A 58 -9.20 10.06 15.14
N GLY A 59 -10.01 10.69 15.99
CA GLY A 59 -9.54 11.48 17.14
C GLY A 59 -9.21 12.95 16.85
N ILE A 60 -9.23 13.36 15.58
CA ILE A 60 -9.02 14.76 15.16
C ILE A 60 -10.03 15.15 14.07
N ALA A 61 -10.13 16.44 13.75
CA ALA A 61 -10.77 16.93 12.53
C ALA A 61 -9.69 17.36 11.53
N ILE A 62 -9.82 16.96 10.27
CA ILE A 62 -8.90 17.37 9.20
C ILE A 62 -9.36 18.74 8.67
N ASP A 63 -8.48 19.74 8.75
CA ASP A 63 -8.74 21.08 8.19
C ASP A 63 -8.14 21.24 6.80
N THR A 64 -6.89 20.80 6.61
CA THR A 64 -6.17 20.89 5.34
C THR A 64 -5.24 19.68 5.16
N ILE A 65 -4.99 19.29 3.92
CA ILE A 65 -4.00 18.26 3.54
C ILE A 65 -3.01 18.88 2.55
N TYR A 66 -1.72 18.71 2.81
CA TYR A 66 -0.65 18.99 1.85
C TYR A 66 -0.23 17.67 1.20
N HIS A 67 -0.06 17.68 -0.13
CA HIS A 67 0.33 16.49 -0.88
C HIS A 67 1.14 16.87 -2.13
N GLU A 68 2.04 15.97 -2.53
CA GLU A 68 2.86 16.10 -3.75
C GLU A 68 2.42 15.12 -4.84
N ILE A 69 1.24 14.52 -4.69
CA ILE A 69 0.72 13.53 -5.63
C ILE A 69 0.28 14.22 -6.92
N ASP A 70 0.80 13.75 -8.05
CA ASP A 70 0.36 14.09 -9.41
C ASP A 70 -1.00 13.43 -9.72
N GLY A 71 -2.03 13.85 -9.00
CA GLY A 71 -3.34 13.24 -9.09
C GLY A 71 -4.40 13.96 -8.28
N LEU A 72 -5.37 13.18 -7.78
CA LEU A 72 -6.50 13.70 -7.01
C LEU A 72 -6.34 13.28 -5.56
N VAL A 73 -6.40 14.25 -4.66
CA VAL A 73 -6.53 14.02 -3.23
C VAL A 73 -7.80 14.72 -2.76
N SER A 74 -8.62 13.99 -2.04
CA SER A 74 -9.85 14.50 -1.43
C SER A 74 -10.01 13.95 -0.04
N PHE A 75 -10.60 14.74 0.85
CA PHE A 75 -11.00 14.26 2.16
C PHE A 75 -12.42 14.72 2.48
N ASP A 76 -13.19 13.84 3.10
CA ASP A 76 -14.51 14.13 3.66
C ASP A 76 -14.77 13.21 4.84
N ASN A 77 -15.45 13.72 5.87
CA ASN A 77 -15.79 12.96 7.07
C ASN A 77 -14.60 12.14 7.63
N ASN A 78 -13.41 12.74 7.65
CA ASN A 78 -12.15 12.14 8.10
C ASN A 78 -11.60 10.95 7.28
N THR A 79 -12.22 10.60 6.17
CA THR A 79 -11.65 9.70 5.17
C THR A 79 -10.80 10.49 4.20
N VAL A 80 -9.56 10.06 3.97
CA VAL A 80 -8.65 10.61 2.97
C VAL A 80 -8.54 9.62 1.82
N LEU A 81 -8.75 10.10 0.60
CA LEU A 81 -8.60 9.36 -0.64
C LEU A 81 -7.56 10.06 -1.52
N GLY A 82 -6.55 9.30 -1.97
CA GLY A 82 -5.54 9.76 -2.92
C GLY A 82 -5.43 8.80 -4.10
N ILE A 83 -5.44 9.31 -5.32
CA ILE A 83 -5.28 8.51 -6.55
C ILE A 83 -4.28 9.20 -7.46
N ASN A 84 -3.26 8.47 -7.92
CA ASN A 84 -2.37 8.93 -8.99
C ASN A 84 -3.03 8.66 -10.35
N ILE A 85 -3.14 9.68 -11.20
CA ILE A 85 -3.80 9.57 -12.52
C ILE A 85 -2.79 9.46 -13.68
N THR A 86 -1.50 9.54 -13.39
CA THR A 86 -0.44 9.47 -14.41
C THR A 86 -0.20 8.04 -14.89
N GLY A 87 -0.63 7.03 -14.12
CA GLY A 87 -0.35 5.62 -14.37
C GLY A 87 0.96 5.14 -13.75
N GLU A 88 1.75 6.04 -13.17
CA GLU A 88 2.93 5.71 -12.37
C GLU A 88 2.54 5.37 -10.93
N PRO A 89 3.31 4.51 -10.24
CA PRO A 89 3.12 4.27 -8.82
C PRO A 89 3.43 5.53 -8.01
N LEU A 90 2.75 5.65 -6.87
CA LEU A 90 3.18 6.54 -5.81
C LEU A 90 4.56 6.08 -5.33
N LEU A 91 5.42 7.06 -5.03
CA LEU A 91 6.73 6.79 -4.45
C LEU A 91 6.58 6.76 -2.92
N PRO A 92 7.12 5.72 -2.24
CA PRO A 92 7.17 5.68 -0.79
C PRO A 92 7.89 6.92 -0.24
N ALA A 93 7.55 7.30 0.99
CA ALA A 93 8.30 8.35 1.66
C ALA A 93 9.78 7.94 1.77
N ASP A 94 10.67 8.72 1.17
CA ASP A 94 12.10 8.50 1.29
C ASP A 94 12.48 8.89 2.72
N ASN A 95 12.91 7.92 3.54
CA ASN A 95 13.46 8.20 4.87
C ASN A 95 14.85 8.83 4.71
N SER A 96 14.87 10.11 4.32
CA SER A 96 16.05 10.98 4.30
C SER A 96 16.32 11.58 5.67
#